data_AF-A0AAW1Y3B5-F1
#
_entry.id   AF-A0AAW1Y3B5-F1
#
_cell.length_a   1.000
_cell.length_b   1.000
_cell.length_c   1.000
_cell.angle_alpha   90.00
_cell.angle_beta   90.00
_cell.angle_gamma   90.00
#
_symmetry.space_group_name_H-M   'P 1'
#
loop_
_entity.id
_entity.type
_entity.pdbx_description
1 polymer ?
#
loop_
_entity_poly.entity_id
_entity_poly.type
_entity_poly.pdbx_seq_one_letter_code
_entity_poly.pdbx_strand_id
1 'polypeptide(L)'
;MSSRELECLADSGTTHTILRHRQLFLNLTPTYSSVTTMAGPSNLVQGRGPAQFLLPNGTIIDVTHALYAPRGNRTLLSFKDIRANGYYAETHDENGKEFLCITSNDCGRKRILEKFMCISSGLYSTTIRAIESNNVIRDDLFDSDTYWLWHDRLGHPGRDLMIRILKTSNGHPFFRANQSMNRKAIQEDKTAMKRSKFAVVRRLSTGRGQNVDRSTNVLYRRRPVDDNADRSNQSDEHCQPVEGIVDRSTSNREDRRPFDPLVDRSNPDDLRSFSTMLTSSNASDASKVNRSFCKACSLGKWGPRPSYAKDSKIFLPFLHRIQGDICGPIQPSSGPFKYFMVLVDASTRWSHVALLSTRNAAFAKLVAQVIRLRAHYPDHPIKSIRLDNAGEFTLKTFDDYCMSIGIDVEHPVPHVHTQNDLAEAAIKRLQMVTRTLVMRTNLPLSSWGHAVLHAAMLIRLRPIATQTFSAQQLVTGYEPSISHLRIFGCAVYVPITPPQRTKMGPQRRMGIYVGFESPIIIRYVEPLTGDLFTARFADCHFDETIFPSLGGDKNVNTQQERRELSWLVPTLCLITIPPTAQ
;
A
#
# COMPACT_ATOMS: atom_id res chain seq x y z
N MET A 1 -3.14 11.58 18.81
CA MET A 1 -4.61 11.69 18.95
C MET A 1 -5.02 10.53 19.82
N SER A 2 -5.78 10.75 20.90
CA SER A 2 -6.10 9.70 21.86
C SER A 2 -6.98 8.62 21.23
N SER A 3 -6.64 7.35 21.45
CA SER A 3 -7.43 6.19 21.07
C SER A 3 -8.80 6.28 21.76
N ARG A 4 -9.89 6.38 21.00
CA ARG A 4 -11.26 6.42 21.56
C ARG A 4 -11.57 5.10 22.27
N GLU A 5 -11.91 5.18 23.55
CA GLU A 5 -12.48 4.07 24.32
C GLU A 5 -13.92 3.78 23.85
N LEU A 6 -14.26 2.50 23.74
CA LEU A 6 -15.55 2.01 23.26
C LEU A 6 -16.21 1.14 24.32
N GLU A 7 -17.49 1.34 24.61
CA GLU A 7 -18.21 0.50 25.58
C GLU A 7 -18.39 -0.92 25.05
N CYS A 8 -18.21 -1.91 25.93
CA CYS A 8 -18.33 -3.34 25.65
C CYS A 8 -19.01 -4.05 26.82
N LEU A 9 -19.96 -4.94 26.53
CA LEU A 9 -20.57 -5.81 27.53
C LEU A 9 -19.97 -7.21 27.44
N ALA A 10 -19.73 -7.84 28.58
CA ALA A 10 -19.36 -9.25 28.64
C ALA A 10 -20.63 -10.10 28.75
N ASP A 11 -20.75 -11.11 27.88
CA ASP A 11 -21.97 -11.92 27.74
C ASP A 11 -21.62 -13.40 27.67
N SER A 12 -22.21 -14.18 28.58
CA SER A 12 -22.07 -15.64 28.65
C SER A 12 -23.04 -16.37 27.70
N GLY A 13 -24.12 -15.73 27.28
CA GLY A 13 -25.15 -16.27 26.39
C GLY A 13 -24.83 -16.13 24.90
N THR A 14 -23.83 -15.33 24.53
CA THR A 14 -23.42 -15.18 23.12
C THR A 14 -22.35 -16.18 22.70
N THR A 15 -22.55 -16.79 21.52
CA THR A 15 -21.61 -17.76 20.92
C THR A 15 -20.43 -17.11 20.19
N HIS A 16 -20.56 -15.82 19.87
CA HIS A 16 -19.57 -15.05 19.11
C HIS A 16 -19.45 -13.65 19.72
N THR A 17 -18.23 -13.12 19.76
CA THR A 17 -18.01 -11.69 20.01
C THR A 17 -18.55 -10.87 18.84
N ILE A 18 -19.39 -9.87 19.14
CA ILE A 18 -20.04 -8.99 18.18
C ILE A 18 -19.50 -7.57 18.38
N LEU A 19 -18.87 -7.02 17.34
CA LEU A 19 -18.22 -5.72 17.39
C LEU A 19 -18.87 -4.73 16.43
N ARG A 20 -19.13 -3.51 16.90
CA ARG A 20 -19.75 -2.45 16.10
C ARG A 20 -18.75 -1.66 15.26
N HIS A 21 -17.49 -1.61 15.71
CA HIS A 21 -16.48 -0.70 15.15
C HIS A 21 -15.45 -1.47 14.32
N ARG A 22 -15.33 -1.08 13.04
CA ARG A 22 -14.40 -1.72 12.08
C ARG A 22 -12.94 -1.66 12.55
N GLN A 23 -12.56 -0.62 13.29
CA GLN A 23 -11.18 -0.42 13.77
C GLN A 23 -10.66 -1.52 14.72
N LEU A 24 -11.55 -2.36 15.26
CA LEU A 24 -11.18 -3.48 16.13
C LEU A 24 -10.80 -4.74 15.33
N PHE A 25 -11.05 -4.77 14.01
CA PHE A 25 -10.78 -5.91 13.15
C PHE A 25 -9.43 -5.79 12.46
N LEU A 26 -8.67 -6.89 12.44
CA LEU A 26 -7.41 -7.00 11.69
C LEU A 26 -7.68 -7.16 10.19
N ASN A 27 -8.67 -8.00 9.86
CA ASN A 27 -9.20 -8.16 8.51
C ASN A 27 -10.70 -8.42 8.61
N LEU A 28 -11.47 -7.96 7.63
CA LEU A 28 -12.92 -8.15 7.60
C LEU A 28 -13.33 -8.71 6.24
N THR A 29 -13.87 -9.92 6.26
CA THR A 29 -14.53 -10.53 5.11
C THR A 29 -16.02 -10.15 5.13
N PRO A 30 -16.56 -9.57 4.04
CA PRO A 30 -17.99 -9.26 3.97
C PRO A 30 -18.79 -10.56 3.95
N THR A 31 -19.77 -10.67 4.84
CA THR A 31 -20.64 -11.84 4.97
C THR A 31 -22.02 -11.37 5.36
N TYR A 32 -23.02 -11.78 4.59
CA TYR A 32 -24.43 -11.55 4.89
C TYR A 32 -25.00 -12.83 5.52
N SER A 33 -24.67 -13.04 6.79
CA SER A 33 -25.18 -14.17 7.57
C SER A 33 -26.20 -13.67 8.58
N SER A 34 -27.36 -14.31 8.67
CA SER A 34 -28.32 -14.05 9.75
C SER A 34 -27.80 -14.63 11.06
N VAL A 35 -27.78 -13.83 12.13
CA VAL A 35 -27.52 -14.34 13.49
C VAL A 35 -28.85 -14.51 14.19
N THR A 36 -29.08 -15.68 14.78
CA THR A 36 -30.25 -15.90 15.63
C THR A 36 -30.03 -15.20 16.96
N THR A 37 -30.83 -14.18 17.23
CA THR A 37 -30.93 -13.53 18.54
C THR A 37 -32.12 -14.11 19.31
N MET A 38 -32.26 -13.80 20.60
CA MET A 38 -33.45 -14.21 21.36
C MET A 38 -34.77 -13.65 20.77
N ALA A 39 -34.70 -12.55 20.00
CA ALA A 39 -35.84 -11.97 19.31
C ALA A 39 -36.06 -12.54 17.88
N GLY A 40 -35.28 -13.56 17.48
CA GLY A 40 -35.31 -14.16 16.15
C GLY A 40 -34.09 -13.84 15.28
N PRO A 41 -34.07 -14.32 14.02
CA PRO A 41 -32.98 -14.09 13.08
C PRO A 41 -32.86 -12.61 12.73
N SER A 42 -31.64 -12.09 12.80
CA SER A 42 -31.32 -10.69 12.59
C SER A 42 -30.24 -10.52 11.52
N ASN A 43 -30.49 -9.64 10.55
CA ASN A 43 -29.57 -9.33 9.44
C ASN A 43 -28.59 -8.19 9.78
N LEU A 44 -28.23 -8.06 11.06
CA LEU A 44 -27.36 -6.98 11.54
C LEU A 44 -25.87 -7.18 11.19
N VAL A 45 -25.46 -8.42 10.89
CA VAL A 45 -24.07 -8.75 10.57
C VAL A 45 -23.76 -8.43 9.11
N GLN A 46 -22.72 -7.64 8.91
CA GLN A 46 -22.23 -7.20 7.60
C GLN A 46 -20.86 -7.80 7.25
N GLY A 47 -20.23 -8.52 8.19
CA GLY A 47 -18.93 -9.13 7.97
C GLY A 47 -18.48 -10.00 9.14
N ARG A 48 -17.45 -10.79 8.90
CA ARG A 48 -16.76 -11.62 9.89
C ARG A 48 -15.26 -11.50 9.70
N GLY A 49 -14.50 -11.60 10.79
CA GLY A 49 -13.05 -11.66 10.69
C GLY A 49 -12.32 -11.65 12.03
N PRO A 50 -10.99 -11.82 12.01
CA PRO A 50 -10.18 -11.73 13.21
C PRO A 50 -10.19 -10.30 13.75
N ALA A 51 -10.31 -10.17 15.07
CA ALA A 51 -10.32 -8.91 15.79
C ALA A 51 -9.36 -8.96 16.98
N GLN A 52 -8.80 -7.80 17.33
CA GLN A 52 -7.90 -7.65 18.45
C GLN A 52 -8.12 -6.29 19.12
N PHE A 53 -8.27 -6.30 20.44
CA PHE A 53 -8.51 -5.09 21.23
C PHE A 53 -7.94 -5.22 22.64
N LEU A 54 -7.74 -4.07 23.29
CA LEU A 54 -7.22 -3.96 24.64
C LEU A 54 -8.35 -3.65 25.63
N LEU A 55 -8.31 -4.31 26.77
CA LEU A 55 -9.08 -3.97 27.97
C LEU A 55 -8.37 -2.87 28.79
N PRO A 56 -9.04 -2.26 29.78
CA PRO A 56 -8.55 -1.06 30.47
C PRO A 56 -7.18 -1.26 31.15
N ASN A 57 -6.94 -2.40 31.80
CA ASN A 57 -5.67 -2.68 32.47
C ASN A 57 -4.59 -3.27 31.52
N GLY A 58 -4.81 -3.21 30.21
CA GLY A 58 -3.83 -3.61 29.21
C GLY A 58 -3.90 -5.07 28.77
N THR A 59 -4.91 -5.83 29.22
CA THR A 59 -5.13 -7.20 28.76
C THR A 59 -5.53 -7.21 27.28
N ILE A 60 -4.83 -7.98 26.45
CA ILE A 60 -5.14 -8.13 25.02
C ILE A 60 -6.12 -9.28 24.85
N ILE A 61 -7.17 -9.06 24.06
CA ILE A 61 -8.11 -10.10 23.66
C ILE A 61 -7.99 -10.33 22.15
N ASP A 62 -7.60 -11.54 21.78
CA ASP A 62 -7.58 -12.03 20.41
C ASP A 62 -8.86 -12.83 20.10
N VAL A 63 -9.62 -12.37 19.11
CA VAL A 63 -10.84 -13.05 18.67
C VAL A 63 -10.64 -13.52 17.23
N THR A 64 -10.61 -14.83 17.03
CA THR A 64 -10.40 -15.44 15.70
C THR A 64 -11.56 -15.18 14.74
N HIS A 65 -12.78 -15.09 15.27
CA HIS A 65 -14.02 -15.10 14.48
C HIS A 65 -15.06 -14.10 15.00
N ALA A 66 -14.68 -12.82 15.12
CA ALA A 66 -15.61 -11.77 15.51
C ALA A 66 -16.61 -11.44 14.39
N LEU A 67 -17.83 -11.06 14.76
CA LEU A 67 -18.88 -10.62 13.85
C LEU A 67 -18.95 -9.09 13.84
N TYR A 68 -19.01 -8.49 12.65
CA TYR A 68 -19.13 -7.05 12.46
C TYR A 68 -20.59 -6.65 12.27
N ALA A 69 -21.13 -5.94 13.25
CA ALA A 69 -22.52 -5.48 13.26
C ALA A 69 -22.60 -3.97 13.54
N PRO A 70 -22.34 -3.09 12.56
CA PRO A 70 -22.27 -1.65 12.78
C PRO A 70 -23.61 -1.03 13.20
N ARG A 71 -24.73 -1.65 12.79
CA ARG A 71 -26.10 -1.26 13.15
C ARG A 71 -26.57 -1.86 14.48
N GLY A 72 -25.76 -2.68 15.14
CA GLY A 72 -26.09 -3.23 16.46
C GLY A 72 -26.14 -2.13 17.52
N ASN A 73 -26.90 -2.34 18.60
CA ASN A 73 -27.02 -1.36 19.69
C ASN A 73 -25.81 -1.37 20.63
N ARG A 74 -25.13 -2.52 20.79
CA ARG A 74 -24.00 -2.68 21.72
C ARG A 74 -22.91 -3.59 21.14
N THR A 75 -21.70 -3.47 21.69
CA THR A 75 -20.59 -4.41 21.48
C THR A 75 -20.66 -5.50 22.55
N LEU A 76 -20.50 -6.76 22.14
CA LEU A 76 -20.59 -7.93 23.02
C LEU A 76 -19.29 -8.73 22.96
N LEU A 77 -18.70 -9.00 24.12
CA LEU A 77 -17.54 -9.87 24.31
C LEU A 77 -18.01 -11.22 24.87
N SER A 78 -17.79 -12.29 24.10
CA SER A 78 -18.19 -13.63 24.51
C SER A 78 -17.24 -14.22 25.56
N PHE A 79 -17.81 -14.86 26.59
CA PHE A 79 -17.02 -15.65 27.55
C PHE A 79 -16.22 -16.77 26.87
N LYS A 80 -16.73 -17.31 25.77
CA LYS A 80 -16.01 -18.30 24.95
C LYS A 80 -14.68 -17.75 24.45
N ASP A 81 -14.68 -16.52 23.94
CA ASP A 81 -13.48 -15.89 23.39
C ASP A 81 -12.52 -15.44 24.50
N ILE A 82 -13.03 -15.02 25.66
CA ILE A 82 -12.21 -14.77 26.87
C ILE A 82 -11.44 -16.05 27.25
N ARG A 83 -12.14 -17.20 27.32
CA ARG A 83 -11.53 -18.50 27.66
C ARG A 83 -10.55 -18.99 26.59
N ALA A 84 -10.82 -18.70 25.32
CA ALA A 84 -9.91 -19.03 24.22
C ALA A 84 -8.56 -18.31 24.34
N ASN A 85 -8.50 -17.17 25.06
CA ASN A 85 -7.27 -16.44 25.37
C ASN A 85 -6.56 -16.95 26.65
N GLY A 86 -7.05 -18.05 27.25
CA GLY A 86 -6.47 -18.61 28.48
C GLY A 86 -6.91 -17.92 29.77
N TYR A 87 -7.91 -17.04 29.71
CA TYR A 87 -8.45 -16.33 30.86
C TYR A 87 -9.74 -16.96 31.39
N TYR A 88 -10.00 -16.77 32.69
CA TYR A 88 -11.24 -17.18 33.34
C TYR A 88 -12.08 -15.94 33.66
N ALA A 89 -13.40 -16.08 33.66
CA ALA A 89 -14.36 -15.04 34.00
C ALA A 89 -15.16 -15.49 35.22
N GLU A 90 -15.09 -14.73 36.31
CA GLU A 90 -15.70 -15.07 37.59
C GLU A 90 -16.29 -13.84 38.27
N THR A 91 -17.40 -14.00 38.99
CA THR A 91 -18.07 -12.91 39.71
C THR A 91 -17.50 -12.76 41.12
N HIS A 92 -17.26 -11.52 41.52
CA HIS A 92 -16.74 -11.15 42.84
C HIS A 92 -17.56 -10.00 43.42
N ASP A 93 -17.78 -10.01 44.73
CA ASP A 93 -18.34 -8.87 45.46
C ASP A 93 -17.21 -8.16 46.22
N GLU A 94 -17.11 -6.85 46.03
CA GLU A 94 -16.27 -5.98 46.84
C GLU A 94 -17.11 -4.80 47.36
N ASN A 95 -17.27 -4.72 48.69
CA ASN A 95 -18.01 -3.65 49.38
C ASN A 95 -19.47 -3.50 48.90
N GLY A 96 -20.16 -4.61 48.61
CA GLY A 96 -21.56 -4.62 48.17
C GLY A 96 -21.73 -4.22 46.71
N LYS A 97 -20.65 -4.24 45.92
CA LYS A 97 -20.65 -4.02 44.47
C LYS A 97 -20.13 -5.27 43.78
N GLU A 98 -20.95 -5.80 42.87
CA GLU A 98 -20.60 -6.97 42.08
C GLU A 98 -19.76 -6.59 40.85
N PHE A 99 -18.71 -7.36 40.61
CA PHE A 99 -17.82 -7.25 39.47
C PHE A 99 -17.64 -8.60 38.79
N LEU A 100 -17.51 -8.58 37.46
CA LEU A 100 -16.97 -9.72 36.72
C LEU A 100 -15.45 -9.54 36.57
N CYS A 101 -14.69 -10.40 37.23
CA CYS A 101 -13.23 -10.41 37.18
C CYS A 101 -12.74 -11.33 36.05
N ILE A 102 -11.81 -10.82 35.23
CA ILE A 102 -11.03 -11.65 34.31
C ILE A 102 -9.73 -12.04 35.01
N THR A 103 -9.46 -13.34 35.13
CA THR A 103 -8.33 -13.87 35.91
C THR A 103 -7.42 -14.78 35.10
N SER A 104 -6.12 -14.72 35.37
CA SER A 104 -5.12 -15.71 34.91
C SER A 104 -4.70 -16.63 36.07
N ASN A 105 -4.22 -17.82 35.74
CA ASN A 105 -3.60 -18.74 36.68
C ASN A 105 -2.12 -18.93 36.30
N ASP A 106 -1.24 -18.21 37.00
CA ASP A 106 0.20 -18.27 36.77
C ASP A 106 0.85 -19.08 37.90
N CYS A 107 1.42 -20.24 37.58
CA CYS A 107 2.11 -21.12 38.54
C CYS A 107 1.28 -21.48 39.79
N GLY A 108 -0.04 -21.66 39.63
CA GLY A 108 -0.96 -22.03 40.73
C GLY A 108 -1.43 -20.85 41.58
N ARG A 109 -1.04 -19.61 41.25
CA ARG A 109 -1.57 -18.39 41.88
C ARG A 109 -2.54 -17.70 40.94
N LYS A 110 -3.76 -17.51 41.41
CA LYS A 110 -4.80 -16.78 40.70
C LYS A 110 -4.54 -15.27 40.79
N ARG A 111 -4.52 -14.60 39.64
CA ARG A 111 -4.34 -13.15 39.53
C ARG A 111 -5.52 -12.53 38.78
N ILE A 112 -6.11 -11.49 39.36
CA ILE A 112 -7.12 -10.66 38.69
C ILE A 112 -6.41 -9.72 37.72
N LEU A 113 -6.78 -9.76 36.44
CA LEU A 113 -6.25 -8.92 35.37
C LEU A 113 -7.17 -7.71 35.12
N GLU A 114 -8.48 -7.95 35.05
CA GLU A 114 -9.48 -6.93 34.73
C GLU A 114 -10.71 -7.09 35.63
N LYS A 115 -11.44 -6.00 35.86
CA LYS A 115 -12.71 -5.97 36.60
C LYS A 115 -13.75 -5.22 35.78
N PHE A 116 -14.86 -5.87 35.48
CA PHE A 116 -15.98 -5.28 34.75
C PHE A 116 -17.11 -4.97 35.72
N MET A 117 -17.65 -3.76 35.64
CA MET A 117 -18.64 -3.27 36.60
C MET A 117 -20.03 -3.81 36.25
N CYS A 118 -20.76 -4.30 37.26
CA CYS A 118 -22.18 -4.58 37.10
C CYS A 118 -22.96 -3.25 37.00
N ILE A 119 -23.66 -3.04 35.88
CA ILE A 119 -24.54 -1.88 35.70
C ILE A 119 -25.95 -2.18 36.23
N SER A 120 -26.79 -1.16 36.39
CA SER A 120 -28.15 -1.28 36.99
C SER A 120 -29.06 -2.30 36.30
N SER A 121 -28.75 -2.71 35.07
CA SER A 121 -29.47 -3.77 34.34
C SER A 121 -28.98 -5.19 34.65
N GLY A 122 -28.04 -5.39 35.58
CA GLY A 122 -27.46 -6.70 35.91
C GLY A 122 -26.45 -7.22 34.87
N LEU A 123 -25.94 -6.36 33.99
CA LEU A 123 -24.96 -6.73 32.96
C LEU A 123 -23.57 -6.23 33.35
N TYR A 124 -22.51 -6.92 32.91
CA TYR A 124 -21.14 -6.50 33.18
C TYR A 124 -20.59 -5.67 32.02
N SER A 125 -20.22 -4.42 32.30
CA SER A 125 -19.72 -3.46 31.32
C SER A 125 -18.25 -3.10 31.56
N THR A 126 -17.54 -2.84 30.47
CA THR A 126 -16.16 -2.36 30.44
C THR A 126 -15.93 -1.48 29.21
N THR A 127 -14.75 -0.87 29.10
CA THR A 127 -14.31 -0.21 27.89
C THR A 127 -13.25 -1.05 27.17
N ILE A 128 -13.33 -1.06 25.85
CA ILE A 128 -12.30 -1.63 24.98
C ILE A 128 -11.73 -0.54 24.11
N ARG A 129 -10.44 -0.62 23.82
CA ARG A 129 -9.78 0.24 22.85
C ARG A 129 -9.26 -0.60 21.70
N ALA A 130 -9.37 -0.06 20.49
CA ALA A 130 -8.68 -0.65 19.37
C ALA A 130 -7.18 -0.64 19.65
N ILE A 131 -6.52 -1.76 19.35
CA ILE A 131 -5.09 -1.72 19.18
C ILE A 131 -4.88 -0.93 17.91
N GLU A 132 -4.60 0.38 18.06
CA GLU A 132 -4.10 1.18 16.96
C GLU A 132 -2.98 0.35 16.34
N SER A 133 -3.12 0.00 15.07
CA SER A 133 -2.22 -0.96 14.41
C SER A 133 -0.87 -0.33 14.08
N ASN A 134 -0.39 0.53 14.99
CA ASN A 134 0.92 1.10 15.22
C ASN A 134 1.11 1.12 16.74
N ASN A 135 2.22 0.58 17.28
CA ASN A 135 2.77 0.84 18.63
C ASN A 135 2.95 -0.37 19.58
N VAL A 136 3.31 -1.55 19.08
CA VAL A 136 4.49 -2.26 19.61
C VAL A 136 5.23 -2.95 18.46
N ILE A 137 5.52 -2.19 17.41
CA ILE A 137 6.91 -2.24 16.98
C ILE A 137 7.58 -1.37 18.04
N ARG A 138 8.28 -2.01 18.98
CA ARG A 138 9.02 -1.34 20.05
C ARG A 138 9.67 -0.07 19.48
N ASP A 139 9.55 1.08 20.15
CA ASP A 139 10.17 2.33 19.67
C ASP A 139 11.68 2.15 19.39
N ASP A 140 12.32 1.18 20.04
CA ASP A 140 13.70 0.72 19.74
C ASP A 140 13.93 0.28 18.28
N LEU A 141 12.91 -0.20 17.55
CA LEU A 141 13.03 -0.64 16.16
C LEU A 141 13.07 0.55 15.20
N PHE A 142 12.38 1.64 15.53
CA PHE A 142 12.33 2.86 14.71
C PHE A 142 13.52 3.79 14.98
N ASP A 143 14.18 3.63 16.12
CA ASP A 143 15.46 4.28 16.42
C ASP A 143 16.67 3.45 15.96
N SER A 144 16.44 2.28 15.34
CA SER A 144 17.51 1.42 14.85
C SER A 144 18.16 1.95 13.56
N ASP A 145 19.46 1.70 13.39
CA ASP A 145 20.16 1.94 12.11
C ASP A 145 19.48 1.22 10.94
N THR A 146 18.82 0.10 11.23
CA THR A 146 18.06 -0.66 10.25
C THR A 146 16.86 0.15 9.74
N TYR A 147 16.16 0.92 10.60
CA TYR A 147 15.04 1.75 10.16
C TYR A 147 15.51 2.85 9.23
N TRP A 148 16.57 3.55 9.61
CA TRP A 148 17.15 4.62 8.80
C TRP A 148 17.69 4.11 7.47
N LEU A 149 18.31 2.93 7.46
CA LEU A 149 18.73 2.28 6.23
C LEU A 149 17.55 2.03 5.28
N TRP A 150 16.45 1.43 5.77
CA TRP A 150 15.29 1.17 4.94
C TRP A 150 14.49 2.43 4.61
N HIS A 151 14.52 3.43 5.47
CA HIS A 151 13.99 4.76 5.20
C HIS A 151 14.67 5.39 3.98
N ASP A 152 16.00 5.34 3.92
CA ASP A 152 16.76 5.85 2.79
C ASP A 152 16.56 4.97 1.52
N ARG A 153 16.65 3.64 1.64
CA ARG A 153 16.45 2.70 0.51
C ARG A 153 15.07 2.78 -0.12
N LEU A 154 14.04 3.03 0.68
CA LEU A 154 12.66 3.11 0.21
C LEU A 154 12.31 4.51 -0.27
N GLY A 155 13.23 5.46 -0.36
CA GLY A 155 12.96 6.81 -0.84
C GLY A 155 12.13 7.63 0.15
N HIS A 156 12.57 7.59 1.41
CA HIS A 156 12.08 8.41 2.50
C HIS A 156 10.56 8.31 2.76
N PRO A 157 9.97 7.11 2.96
CA PRO A 157 8.57 7.02 3.36
C PRO A 157 8.37 7.58 4.78
N GLY A 158 7.17 8.09 5.06
CA GLY A 158 6.79 8.39 6.45
C GLY A 158 6.59 7.11 7.28
N ARG A 159 6.53 7.23 8.60
CA ARG A 159 6.43 6.10 9.55
C ARG A 159 5.29 5.13 9.19
N ASP A 160 4.08 5.63 8.97
CA ASP A 160 2.92 4.79 8.63
C ASP A 160 3.06 4.05 7.30
N LEU A 161 3.72 4.69 6.34
CA LEU A 161 3.95 4.09 5.04
C LEU A 161 5.06 3.03 5.14
N MET A 162 6.10 3.28 5.94
CA MET A 162 7.13 2.29 6.25
C MET A 162 6.49 1.02 6.84
N ILE A 163 5.67 1.17 7.87
CA ILE A 163 5.00 0.04 8.53
C ILE A 163 4.17 -0.76 7.52
N ARG A 164 3.43 -0.10 6.64
CA ARG A 164 2.65 -0.76 5.60
C ARG A 164 3.51 -1.49 4.58
N ILE A 165 4.60 -0.89 4.11
CA ILE A 165 5.55 -1.57 3.20
C ILE A 165 6.12 -2.82 3.88
N LEU A 166 6.57 -2.70 5.13
CA LEU A 166 7.19 -3.81 5.85
C LEU A 166 6.22 -4.95 6.20
N LYS A 167 4.90 -4.70 6.16
CA LYS A 167 3.86 -5.74 6.32
C LYS A 167 3.49 -6.42 5.00
N THR A 168 3.89 -5.87 3.86
CA THR A 168 3.40 -6.26 2.51
C THR A 168 4.54 -6.53 1.53
N SER A 169 5.76 -6.67 2.04
CA SER A 169 6.95 -6.99 1.27
C SER A 169 7.86 -7.91 2.05
N ASN A 170 8.72 -8.63 1.35
CA ASN A 170 9.71 -9.51 1.97
C ASN A 170 11.15 -9.06 1.62
N GLY A 171 12.13 -9.69 2.27
CA GLY A 171 13.55 -9.40 2.01
C GLY A 171 14.14 -8.25 2.84
N HIS A 172 13.39 -7.72 3.81
CA HIS A 172 13.89 -6.84 4.87
C HIS A 172 14.06 -7.60 6.19
N PRO A 173 14.98 -7.17 7.07
CA PRO A 173 15.31 -7.89 8.32
C PRO A 173 14.23 -7.77 9.41
N PHE A 174 13.34 -6.77 9.33
CA PHE A 174 12.37 -6.44 10.39
C PHE A 174 11.36 -7.55 10.75
N PHE A 175 11.22 -8.60 9.94
CA PHE A 175 10.23 -9.66 10.16
C PHE A 175 10.80 -11.07 10.14
N ARG A 176 12.11 -11.24 10.44
CA ARG A 176 12.76 -12.56 10.50
C ARG A 176 12.35 -13.45 11.70
N ALA A 177 11.54 -12.98 12.64
CA ALA A 177 11.18 -13.74 13.83
C ALA A 177 10.09 -14.83 13.60
N ASN A 178 9.21 -14.69 12.60
CA ASN A 178 8.05 -15.60 12.44
C ASN A 178 8.24 -16.74 11.42
N GLN A 179 9.33 -16.75 10.64
CA GLN A 179 9.55 -17.80 9.64
C GLN A 179 10.24 -19.06 10.19
N SER A 180 10.90 -18.99 11.35
CA SER A 180 11.53 -20.16 11.97
C SER A 180 10.51 -21.09 12.66
N MET A 181 9.43 -20.52 13.21
CA MET A 181 8.33 -21.28 13.82
C MET A 181 7.48 -22.01 12.75
N ASN A 182 7.19 -21.33 11.64
CA ASN A 182 6.39 -21.92 10.57
C ASN A 182 7.12 -23.02 9.79
N ARG A 183 8.46 -22.98 9.69
CA ARG A 183 9.22 -24.09 9.06
C ARG A 183 9.24 -25.36 9.91
N LYS A 184 9.21 -25.25 11.24
CA LYS A 184 9.08 -26.42 12.12
C LYS A 184 7.66 -27.00 12.07
N ALA A 185 6.64 -26.15 12.13
CA ALA A 185 5.24 -26.57 12.01
C ALA A 185 4.94 -27.26 10.66
N ILE A 186 5.44 -26.73 9.53
CA ILE A 186 5.23 -27.32 8.20
C ILE A 186 6.03 -28.63 8.01
N GLN A 187 7.17 -28.79 8.70
CA GLN A 187 7.95 -30.02 8.64
C GLN A 187 7.32 -31.13 9.50
N GLU A 188 6.75 -30.77 10.66
CA GLU A 188 5.99 -31.67 11.53
C GLU A 188 4.64 -32.10 10.91
N ASP A 189 3.96 -31.21 10.19
CA ASP A 189 2.74 -31.56 9.45
C ASP A 189 3.02 -32.48 8.26
N LYS A 190 4.16 -32.30 7.57
CA LYS A 190 4.58 -33.18 6.46
C LYS A 190 4.95 -34.58 6.94
N THR A 191 5.52 -34.73 8.14
CA THR A 191 5.80 -36.04 8.75
C THR A 191 4.54 -36.68 9.35
N ALA A 192 3.62 -35.89 9.91
CA ALA A 192 2.30 -36.37 10.38
C ALA A 192 1.40 -36.84 9.22
N MET A 193 1.38 -36.10 8.11
CA MET A 193 0.59 -36.43 6.91
C MET A 193 1.15 -37.65 6.16
N LYS A 194 2.47 -37.89 6.19
CA LYS A 194 3.08 -39.15 5.73
C LYS A 194 2.71 -40.33 6.63
N ARG A 195 2.71 -40.17 7.96
CA ARG A 195 2.30 -41.21 8.91
C ARG A 195 0.80 -41.57 8.78
N SER A 196 -0.05 -40.58 8.54
CA SER A 196 -1.49 -40.79 8.34
C SER A 196 -1.82 -41.48 7.00
N LYS A 197 -1.11 -41.14 5.91
CA LYS A 197 -1.24 -41.87 4.63
C LYS A 197 -0.80 -43.33 4.72
N PHE A 198 0.24 -43.66 5.49
CA PHE A 198 0.66 -45.05 5.71
C PHE A 198 -0.33 -45.84 6.60
N ALA A 199 -1.03 -45.19 7.54
CA ALA A 199 -2.05 -45.82 8.38
C ALA A 199 -3.36 -46.11 7.60
N VAL A 200 -3.76 -45.22 6.68
CA VAL A 200 -4.95 -45.40 5.83
C VAL A 200 -4.74 -46.51 4.78
N VAL A 201 -3.53 -46.63 4.21
CA VAL A 201 -3.19 -47.69 3.24
C VAL A 201 -3.12 -49.08 3.91
N ARG A 202 -2.75 -49.17 5.19
CA ARG A 202 -2.79 -50.43 5.97
C ARG A 202 -4.19 -50.87 6.40
N ARG A 203 -5.15 -49.94 6.57
CA ARG A 203 -6.55 -50.29 6.90
C ARG A 203 -7.39 -50.72 5.70
N LEU A 204 -6.95 -50.44 4.48
CA LEU A 204 -7.66 -50.80 3.25
C LEU A 204 -7.16 -52.13 2.62
N SER A 205 -6.12 -52.76 3.17
CA SER A 205 -5.53 -54.01 2.65
C SER A 205 -5.85 -55.26 3.47
N THR A 206 -6.56 -55.14 4.59
CA THR A 206 -6.98 -56.29 5.43
C THR A 206 -8.48 -56.21 5.68
N GLY A 207 -9.28 -56.70 4.74
CA GLY A 207 -10.73 -56.71 4.92
C GLY A 207 -11.52 -57.13 3.69
N ARG A 208 -11.21 -58.30 3.09
CA ARG A 208 -12.14 -59.01 2.19
C ARG A 208 -11.79 -60.50 2.17
N GLY A 209 -12.59 -61.27 2.91
CA GLY A 209 -12.68 -62.71 2.82
C GLY A 209 -14.14 -63.12 3.04
N GLN A 210 -14.82 -63.43 1.93
CA GLN A 210 -15.97 -64.34 1.77
C GLN A 210 -17.22 -64.15 2.65
N ASN A 211 -18.37 -63.83 2.02
CA ASN A 211 -19.42 -64.85 1.83
C ASN A 211 -20.53 -64.37 0.89
N VAL A 212 -21.00 -65.34 0.11
CA VAL A 212 -22.08 -65.32 -0.88
C VAL A 212 -23.36 -65.79 -0.17
N ASP A 213 -24.51 -65.11 -0.34
CA ASP A 213 -25.72 -65.71 -0.95
C ASP A 213 -26.95 -64.80 -1.02
N ARG A 214 -27.64 -64.94 -2.17
CA ARG A 214 -29.08 -64.94 -2.52
C ARG A 214 -30.14 -63.94 -2.00
N SER A 215 -30.99 -63.57 -2.98
CA SER A 215 -32.41 -63.13 -2.94
C SER A 215 -32.70 -61.76 -2.29
N THR A 216 -33.52 -60.85 -2.83
CA THR A 216 -34.76 -60.95 -3.64
C THR A 216 -35.08 -59.56 -4.23
N ASN A 217 -35.58 -59.53 -5.48
CA ASN A 217 -36.80 -58.85 -5.99
C ASN A 217 -37.37 -57.65 -5.16
N VAL A 218 -37.75 -56.48 -5.69
CA VAL A 218 -38.76 -56.25 -6.76
C VAL A 218 -39.00 -54.72 -6.99
N LEU A 219 -39.24 -54.33 -8.26
CA LEU A 219 -39.96 -53.17 -8.85
C LEU A 219 -39.71 -51.70 -8.41
N TYR A 220 -40.00 -50.64 -9.19
CA TYR A 220 -39.95 -50.27 -10.62
C TYR A 220 -40.48 -48.81 -10.70
N ARG A 221 -39.87 -47.98 -11.57
CA ARG A 221 -40.42 -46.83 -12.36
C ARG A 221 -41.05 -45.60 -11.67
N ARG A 222 -40.55 -44.37 -11.93
CA ARG A 222 -40.84 -43.41 -13.06
C ARG A 222 -42.28 -42.86 -13.00
N ARG A 223 -42.63 -41.59 -13.25
CA ARG A 223 -42.02 -40.36 -13.81
C ARG A 223 -43.02 -39.16 -13.61
N PRO A 224 -42.72 -37.91 -14.04
CA PRO A 224 -43.35 -36.65 -13.62
C PRO A 224 -44.46 -36.15 -14.56
N VAL A 225 -45.07 -34.99 -14.23
CA VAL A 225 -46.02 -34.23 -15.07
C VAL A 225 -45.77 -32.71 -14.94
N ASP A 226 -45.75 -32.03 -16.10
CA ASP A 226 -45.76 -30.58 -16.35
C ASP A 226 -47.17 -29.97 -16.18
N ASP A 227 -47.30 -28.64 -16.04
CA ASP A 227 -48.15 -27.83 -16.94
C ASP A 227 -48.18 -26.31 -16.62
N ASN A 228 -48.34 -25.55 -17.70
CA ASN A 228 -48.49 -24.08 -17.84
C ASN A 228 -49.88 -23.55 -17.43
N ALA A 229 -50.02 -22.24 -17.19
CA ALA A 229 -50.85 -21.31 -18.01
C ALA A 229 -51.23 -19.99 -17.30
N ASP A 230 -51.44 -18.97 -18.14
CA ASP A 230 -51.77 -17.55 -17.96
C ASP A 230 -53.04 -17.19 -17.15
N ARG A 231 -53.11 -15.94 -16.65
CA ARG A 231 -54.14 -14.92 -17.02
C ARG A 231 -54.01 -13.56 -16.29
N SER A 232 -54.59 -12.55 -16.94
CA SER A 232 -54.54 -11.09 -16.79
C SER A 232 -55.61 -10.46 -15.88
N ASN A 233 -55.39 -9.18 -15.48
CA ASN A 233 -56.31 -8.01 -15.41
C ASN A 233 -55.89 -7.06 -14.25
N GLN A 234 -55.47 -5.81 -14.48
CA GLN A 234 -56.20 -4.55 -14.76
C GLN A 234 -57.03 -3.98 -13.59
N SER A 235 -56.62 -2.80 -13.07
CA SER A 235 -57.49 -1.65 -12.74
C SER A 235 -56.66 -0.42 -12.32
N ASP A 236 -56.98 0.71 -12.97
CA ASP A 236 -56.50 2.08 -12.78
C ASP A 236 -56.87 2.71 -11.43
N GLU A 237 -56.11 3.74 -11.01
CA GLU A 237 -56.70 5.00 -10.55
C GLU A 237 -55.69 6.17 -10.58
N HIS A 238 -56.21 7.32 -10.99
CA HIS A 238 -55.56 8.56 -11.41
C HIS A 238 -55.64 9.59 -10.26
N CYS A 239 -54.63 10.47 -10.07
CA CYS A 239 -54.85 11.88 -9.67
C CYS A 239 -53.55 12.70 -9.58
N GLN A 240 -53.50 13.76 -10.40
CA GLN A 240 -52.81 15.05 -10.23
C GLN A 240 -53.86 16.13 -10.63
N PRO A 241 -53.61 17.45 -10.61
CA PRO A 241 -52.66 18.33 -9.88
C PRO A 241 -53.38 19.57 -9.27
N VAL A 242 -52.68 20.47 -8.56
CA VAL A 242 -53.08 21.91 -8.45
C VAL A 242 -51.85 22.83 -8.26
N GLU A 243 -51.73 23.85 -9.12
CA GLU A 243 -50.88 25.05 -8.97
C GLU A 243 -51.60 26.15 -8.17
N GLY A 244 -50.84 27.05 -7.51
CA GLY A 244 -51.38 28.25 -6.85
C GLY A 244 -50.31 29.27 -6.45
N ILE A 245 -50.51 30.51 -6.88
CA ILE A 245 -49.59 31.66 -6.98
C ILE A 245 -49.72 32.60 -5.74
N VAL A 246 -48.72 33.46 -5.49
CA VAL A 246 -48.78 34.91 -5.10
C VAL A 246 -48.12 35.35 -3.76
N ASP A 247 -47.03 36.13 -3.94
CA ASP A 247 -46.52 37.36 -3.29
C ASP A 247 -46.31 37.63 -1.78
N ARG A 248 -45.23 38.42 -1.58
CA ARG A 248 -44.99 39.62 -0.73
C ARG A 248 -44.13 39.52 0.54
N SER A 249 -42.91 40.05 0.37
CA SER A 249 -42.23 41.10 1.18
C SER A 249 -42.31 41.09 2.72
N THR A 250 -41.16 41.11 3.40
CA THR A 250 -40.55 42.33 3.99
C THR A 250 -39.28 42.00 4.80
N SER A 251 -38.46 43.04 4.91
CA SER A 251 -37.18 43.23 5.61
C SER A 251 -37.11 42.77 7.07
N ASN A 252 -35.93 42.33 7.52
CA ASN A 252 -35.18 43.10 8.53
C ASN A 252 -33.69 42.75 8.62
N ARG A 253 -32.93 43.82 8.83
CA ARG A 253 -31.49 43.96 9.06
C ARG A 253 -31.14 43.64 10.53
N GLU A 254 -29.82 43.69 10.81
CA GLU A 254 -29.14 43.74 12.13
C GLU A 254 -28.82 42.36 12.75
N ASP A 255 -27.61 42.02 13.19
CA ASP A 255 -26.37 42.77 13.39
C ASP A 255 -25.21 41.80 13.80
N ARG A 256 -23.97 42.30 13.81
CA ARG A 256 -22.75 41.82 14.52
C ARG A 256 -21.73 40.90 13.80
N ARG A 257 -20.77 41.60 13.20
CA ARG A 257 -19.28 41.53 13.22
C ARG A 257 -18.53 40.22 13.60
N PRO A 258 -17.37 39.96 12.94
CA PRO A 258 -16.49 38.82 13.19
C PRO A 258 -15.44 39.09 14.30
N PHE A 259 -15.02 38.02 14.99
CA PHE A 259 -13.90 38.02 15.94
C PHE A 259 -12.68 37.33 15.32
N ASP A 260 -11.57 38.08 15.24
CA ASP A 260 -10.19 37.60 15.08
C ASP A 260 -9.70 36.85 16.33
N PRO A 261 -8.71 35.96 16.19
CA PRO A 261 -7.75 35.71 17.25
C PRO A 261 -6.33 36.09 16.81
N LEU A 262 -5.92 37.26 17.31
CA LEU A 262 -4.65 37.56 18.00
C LEU A 262 -3.36 36.91 17.45
N VAL A 263 -2.63 37.75 16.71
CA VAL A 263 -1.18 37.68 16.49
C VAL A 263 -0.47 38.19 17.74
N ASP A 264 0.33 37.35 18.39
CA ASP A 264 1.31 37.82 19.38
C ASP A 264 2.61 38.20 18.66
N ARG A 265 3.00 39.46 18.82
CA ARG A 265 4.24 40.05 18.33
C ARG A 265 5.25 40.01 19.47
N SER A 266 6.28 39.20 19.34
CA SER A 266 7.52 39.35 20.11
C SER A 266 8.67 39.74 19.17
N ASN A 267 9.49 40.66 19.67
CA ASN A 267 10.40 41.60 19.03
C ASN A 267 11.51 40.99 18.14
N PRO A 268 12.03 41.68 17.10
CA PRO A 268 13.09 41.20 16.22
C PRO A 268 14.45 41.78 16.60
N ASP A 269 15.24 41.09 17.44
CA ASP A 269 16.65 41.49 17.66
C ASP A 269 17.65 40.35 17.99
N ASP A 270 17.26 39.07 17.87
CA ASP A 270 18.17 37.93 18.19
C ASP A 270 18.82 37.24 16.96
N LEU A 271 18.84 37.88 15.78
CA LEU A 271 19.41 37.32 14.54
C LEU A 271 20.89 37.69 14.29
N ARG A 272 21.69 37.89 15.34
CA ARG A 272 23.17 37.99 15.25
C ARG A 272 23.86 37.15 16.32
N SER A 273 23.75 35.83 16.21
CA SER A 273 24.62 34.89 16.94
C SER A 273 24.87 33.55 16.21
N PHE A 274 24.11 33.23 15.14
CA PHE A 274 24.20 31.94 14.45
C PHE A 274 25.16 31.88 13.24
N SER A 275 26.11 32.81 13.10
CA SER A 275 27.02 32.86 11.93
C SER A 275 28.46 32.38 12.19
N THR A 276 28.79 31.84 13.37
CA THR A 276 30.19 31.50 13.69
C THR A 276 30.37 30.12 14.36
N MET A 277 29.72 29.08 13.82
CA MET A 277 30.07 27.68 14.09
C MET A 277 29.86 26.78 12.87
N LEU A 278 30.33 27.21 11.69
CA LEU A 278 30.40 26.38 10.49
C LEU A 278 31.81 26.44 9.90
N THR A 279 32.80 26.05 10.70
CA THR A 279 34.14 25.70 10.20
C THR A 279 34.71 24.60 11.08
N SER A 280 35.07 23.49 10.44
CA SER A 280 35.74 22.30 10.99
C SER A 280 34.92 21.42 11.95
N SER A 281 34.56 20.24 11.49
CA SER A 281 34.58 19.04 12.31
C SER A 281 34.80 17.85 11.40
N ASN A 282 36.08 17.44 11.40
CA ASN A 282 36.59 16.23 10.80
C ASN A 282 35.87 14.99 11.36
N ALA A 283 35.83 13.95 10.53
CA ALA A 283 35.39 12.63 10.92
C ALA A 283 36.31 12.04 12.00
N SER A 284 35.75 11.76 13.18
CA SER A 284 36.08 10.61 14.03
C SER A 284 35.36 10.74 15.38
N ASP A 285 34.11 10.24 15.47
CA ASP A 285 33.70 9.50 16.67
C ASP A 285 32.39 8.75 16.44
N ALA A 286 32.44 7.43 16.64
CA ALA A 286 31.28 6.54 16.54
C ALA A 286 30.47 6.61 17.83
N SER A 287 29.80 7.75 18.05
CA SER A 287 28.74 7.89 19.06
C SER A 287 27.38 7.70 18.37
N LYS A 288 26.48 6.94 19.01
CA LYS A 288 25.11 6.68 18.53
C LYS A 288 24.43 8.01 18.16
N VAL A 289 24.37 8.30 16.86
CA VAL A 289 23.64 9.46 16.35
C VAL A 289 22.17 9.17 16.60
N ASN A 290 21.55 9.92 17.51
CA ASN A 290 20.11 9.90 17.70
C ASN A 290 19.45 10.51 16.46
N ARG A 291 19.31 9.68 15.42
CA ARG A 291 18.69 10.06 14.15
C ARG A 291 17.19 10.07 14.38
N SER A 292 16.63 11.15 14.90
CA SER A 292 15.16 11.40 14.86
C SER A 292 14.78 12.30 13.67
N PHE A 293 15.77 12.81 12.96
CA PHE A 293 15.65 13.86 11.95
C PHE A 293 16.22 13.44 10.60
N CYS A 294 15.42 13.59 9.53
CA CYS A 294 15.87 13.38 8.15
C CYS A 294 15.86 14.71 7.38
N LYS A 295 17.05 15.25 7.10
CA LYS A 295 17.20 16.51 6.35
C LYS A 295 16.50 16.47 4.98
N ALA A 296 16.63 15.36 4.25
CA ALA A 296 15.99 15.21 2.94
C ALA A 296 14.46 15.22 3.02
N CYS A 297 13.87 14.62 4.06
CA CYS A 297 12.42 14.70 4.31
C CYS A 297 11.99 16.14 4.56
N SER A 298 12.68 16.84 5.46
CA SER A 298 12.32 18.20 5.87
C SER A 298 12.41 19.20 4.72
N LEU A 299 13.35 19.02 3.80
CA LEU A 299 13.51 19.87 2.60
C LEU A 299 12.59 19.47 1.45
N GLY A 300 12.32 18.16 1.27
CA GLY A 300 11.65 17.64 0.08
C GLY A 300 10.14 17.44 0.20
N LYS A 301 9.60 17.39 1.43
CA LYS A 301 8.17 17.13 1.67
C LYS A 301 7.47 18.39 2.17
N TRP A 302 6.65 18.96 1.31
CA TRP A 302 5.71 20.01 1.66
C TRP A 302 4.37 19.70 0.97
N GLY A 303 3.28 19.77 1.72
CA GLY A 303 1.94 19.59 1.18
C GLY A 303 0.86 19.38 2.27
N PRO A 304 -0.32 20.01 2.13
CA PRO A 304 -1.44 19.78 3.03
C PRO A 304 -1.90 18.31 2.98
N ARG A 305 -2.49 17.84 4.09
CA ARG A 305 -3.06 16.48 4.18
C ARG A 305 -4.10 16.30 3.05
N PRO A 306 -4.15 15.14 2.39
CA PRO A 306 -5.16 14.90 1.36
C PRO A 306 -6.56 15.04 1.95
N SER A 307 -7.41 15.79 1.25
CA SER A 307 -8.83 15.88 1.55
C SER A 307 -9.47 14.50 1.38
N TYR A 308 -10.29 14.08 2.34
CA TYR A 308 -11.09 12.86 2.25
C TYR A 308 -12.27 13.12 1.30
N ALA A 309 -12.01 13.24 0.00
CA ALA A 309 -13.09 13.14 -0.98
C ALA A 309 -13.46 11.66 -1.13
N LYS A 310 -14.67 11.33 -0.70
CA LYS A 310 -15.34 10.07 -1.03
C LYS A 310 -15.78 10.15 -2.48
N ASP A 311 -15.38 9.19 -3.29
CA ASP A 311 -16.15 8.81 -4.46
C ASP A 311 -16.38 7.31 -4.48
N SER A 312 -17.59 6.96 -4.89
CA SER A 312 -18.07 5.60 -5.08
C SER A 312 -17.02 4.77 -5.83
N LYS A 313 -16.44 3.76 -5.16
CA LYS A 313 -15.47 2.86 -5.78
C LYS A 313 -16.22 1.98 -6.78
N ILE A 314 -16.23 2.38 -8.04
CA ILE A 314 -16.43 1.45 -9.13
C ILE A 314 -15.23 0.49 -9.11
N PHE A 315 -15.49 -0.79 -8.84
CA PHE A 315 -14.47 -1.83 -8.93
C PHE A 315 -14.20 -2.12 -10.40
N LEU A 316 -13.22 -1.40 -10.96
CA LEU A 316 -12.74 -1.66 -12.31
C LEU A 316 -11.77 -2.85 -12.29
N PRO A 317 -11.81 -3.75 -13.29
CA PRO A 317 -10.74 -4.72 -13.52
C PRO A 317 -9.39 -4.03 -13.79
N PHE A 318 -8.29 -4.75 -13.56
CA PHE A 318 -6.95 -4.27 -13.90
C PHE A 318 -6.87 -3.90 -15.39
N LEU A 319 -6.20 -2.78 -15.70
CA LEU A 319 -6.03 -2.19 -17.04
C LEU A 319 -7.29 -1.69 -17.73
N HIS A 320 -8.48 -1.87 -17.14
CA HIS A 320 -9.72 -1.45 -17.77
C HIS A 320 -9.69 0.04 -18.12
N ARG A 321 -9.18 0.89 -17.21
CA ARG A 321 -9.00 2.32 -17.44
C ARG A 321 -7.61 2.79 -17.04
N ILE A 322 -6.90 3.43 -17.97
CA ILE A 322 -5.61 4.07 -17.73
C ILE A 322 -5.79 5.58 -17.77
N GLN A 323 -5.29 6.28 -16.76
CA GLN A 323 -5.20 7.74 -16.73
C GLN A 323 -3.76 8.18 -16.95
N GLY A 324 -3.53 9.16 -17.81
CA GLY A 324 -2.21 9.65 -18.15
C GLY A 324 -2.08 11.16 -18.08
N ASP A 325 -0.89 11.63 -17.73
CA ASP A 325 -0.54 13.04 -17.71
C ASP A 325 0.97 13.25 -17.93
N ILE A 326 1.35 14.46 -18.37
CA ILE A 326 2.72 14.88 -18.62
C ILE A 326 3.11 15.96 -17.61
N CYS A 327 4.25 15.77 -16.96
CA CYS A 327 4.85 16.76 -16.09
C CYS A 327 6.07 17.41 -16.75
N GLY A 328 6.10 18.76 -16.77
CA GLY A 328 7.23 19.58 -17.18
C GLY A 328 6.79 20.87 -17.87
N PRO A 329 7.74 21.67 -18.39
CA PRO A 329 9.18 21.40 -18.43
C PRO A 329 9.83 21.53 -17.04
N ILE A 330 10.81 20.67 -16.74
CA ILE A 330 11.61 20.70 -15.50
C ILE A 330 12.98 21.28 -15.80
N GLN A 331 13.44 22.20 -14.95
CA GLN A 331 14.75 22.85 -15.05
C GLN A 331 15.61 22.58 -13.80
N PRO A 332 16.91 22.25 -13.96
CA PRO A 332 17.62 21.99 -15.22
C PRO A 332 17.14 20.68 -15.88
N SER A 333 17.37 20.51 -17.18
CA SER A 333 17.06 19.25 -17.89
C SER A 333 17.90 18.08 -17.36
N SER A 334 17.39 16.86 -17.54
CA SER A 334 18.11 15.63 -17.24
C SER A 334 18.65 15.03 -18.53
N GLY A 335 19.86 15.44 -18.92
CA GLY A 335 20.36 15.20 -20.27
C GLY A 335 19.40 15.79 -21.32
N PRO A 336 18.91 15.01 -22.31
CA PRO A 336 17.96 15.48 -23.31
C PRO A 336 16.52 15.59 -22.77
N PHE A 337 16.25 15.09 -21.56
CA PHE A 337 14.89 14.99 -21.03
C PHE A 337 14.48 16.25 -20.27
N LYS A 338 13.31 16.80 -20.62
CA LYS A 338 12.69 17.99 -19.98
C LYS A 338 11.35 17.67 -19.34
N TYR A 339 10.76 16.53 -19.68
CA TYR A 339 9.42 16.13 -19.24
C TYR A 339 9.44 14.66 -18.79
N PHE A 340 8.40 14.26 -18.07
CA PHE A 340 8.09 12.85 -17.88
C PHE A 340 6.57 12.63 -17.99
N MET A 341 6.18 11.50 -18.58
CA MET A 341 4.79 11.06 -18.65
C MET A 341 4.54 9.99 -17.60
N VAL A 342 3.37 10.06 -16.96
CA VAL A 342 2.87 9.05 -16.03
C VAL A 342 1.62 8.43 -16.61
N LEU A 343 1.53 7.10 -16.58
CA LEU A 343 0.32 6.33 -16.86
C LEU A 343 -0.06 5.57 -15.59
N VAL A 344 -1.31 5.65 -15.17
CA VAL A 344 -1.81 5.07 -13.91
C VAL A 344 -3.06 4.24 -14.19
N ASP A 345 -3.04 2.99 -13.77
CA ASP A 345 -4.23 2.14 -13.76
C ASP A 345 -5.21 2.60 -12.67
N ALA A 346 -6.47 2.80 -13.05
CA ALA A 346 -7.51 3.31 -12.15
C ALA A 346 -7.86 2.32 -11.02
N SER A 347 -7.68 1.02 -11.24
CA SER A 347 -8.02 -0.04 -10.30
C SER A 347 -6.93 -0.29 -9.25
N THR A 348 -5.77 -0.76 -9.70
CA THR A 348 -4.64 -1.22 -8.89
C THR A 348 -3.69 -0.10 -8.50
N ARG A 349 -3.78 1.07 -9.14
CA ARG A 349 -2.81 2.17 -9.00
C ARG A 349 -1.43 1.82 -9.51
N TRP A 350 -1.30 0.73 -10.25
CA TRP A 350 -0.07 0.43 -10.96
C TRP A 350 0.26 1.57 -11.91
N SER A 351 1.50 2.02 -11.88
CA SER A 351 1.93 3.16 -12.68
C SER A 351 3.17 2.86 -13.52
N HIS A 352 3.22 3.50 -14.67
CA HIS A 352 4.38 3.52 -15.54
C HIS A 352 4.84 4.96 -15.76
N VAL A 353 6.15 5.17 -15.78
CA VAL A 353 6.75 6.48 -16.01
C VAL A 353 7.76 6.40 -17.14
N ALA A 354 7.70 7.36 -18.05
CA ALA A 354 8.63 7.49 -19.17
C ALA A 354 9.20 8.91 -19.22
N LEU A 355 10.52 9.04 -19.39
CA LEU A 355 11.16 10.34 -19.62
C LEU A 355 10.96 10.78 -21.08
N LEU A 356 10.84 12.09 -21.27
CA LEU A 356 10.49 12.72 -22.55
C LEU A 356 11.39 13.94 -22.81
N SER A 357 11.96 14.01 -24.01
CA SER A 357 12.78 15.15 -24.46
C SER A 357 11.90 16.32 -24.88
N THR A 358 10.85 16.00 -25.63
CA THR A 358 9.78 16.92 -26.04
C THR A 358 8.44 16.35 -25.61
N ARG A 359 7.43 17.21 -25.50
CA ARG A 359 6.09 16.76 -25.16
C ARG A 359 5.49 15.85 -26.27
N ASN A 360 5.79 16.12 -27.54
CA ASN A 360 5.38 15.30 -28.69
C ASN A 360 5.90 13.85 -28.65
N ALA A 361 7.01 13.58 -27.96
CA ALA A 361 7.53 12.22 -27.80
C ALA A 361 6.61 11.33 -26.92
N ALA A 362 5.65 11.92 -26.20
CA ALA A 362 4.73 11.21 -25.33
C ALA A 362 3.86 10.19 -26.09
N PHE A 363 3.39 10.55 -27.28
CA PHE A 363 2.55 9.67 -28.11
C PHE A 363 3.25 8.35 -28.44
N ALA A 364 4.47 8.41 -28.99
CA ALA A 364 5.23 7.21 -29.34
C ALA A 364 5.51 6.33 -28.11
N LYS A 365 5.78 6.94 -26.95
CA LYS A 365 5.95 6.20 -25.69
C LYS A 365 4.64 5.57 -25.24
N LEU A 366 3.51 6.27 -25.32
CA LEU A 366 2.19 5.75 -24.95
C LEU A 366 1.82 4.54 -25.82
N VAL A 367 1.94 4.63 -27.14
CA VAL A 367 1.68 3.52 -28.07
C VAL A 367 2.54 2.31 -27.73
N ALA A 368 3.84 2.50 -27.56
CA ALA A 368 4.74 1.41 -27.16
C ALA A 368 4.34 0.77 -25.82
N GLN A 369 3.85 1.57 -24.88
CA GLN A 369 3.35 1.06 -23.61
C GLN A 369 2.05 0.28 -23.72
N VAL A 370 1.10 0.76 -24.53
CA VAL A 370 -0.17 0.04 -24.80
C VAL A 370 0.12 -1.32 -25.43
N ILE A 371 0.99 -1.37 -26.45
CA ILE A 371 1.40 -2.62 -27.09
C ILE A 371 2.02 -3.57 -26.07
N ARG A 372 2.95 -3.07 -25.25
CA ARG A 372 3.62 -3.88 -24.22
C ARG A 372 2.63 -4.44 -23.19
N LEU A 373 1.70 -3.63 -22.71
CA LEU A 373 0.71 -4.03 -21.72
C LEU A 373 -0.24 -5.10 -22.26
N ARG A 374 -0.74 -4.93 -23.50
CA ARG A 374 -1.58 -5.94 -24.16
C ARG A 374 -0.85 -7.27 -24.36
N ALA A 375 0.44 -7.23 -24.69
CA ALA A 375 1.25 -8.44 -24.85
C ALA A 375 1.54 -9.14 -23.51
N HIS A 376 1.76 -8.39 -22.44
CA HIS A 376 2.07 -8.97 -21.11
C HIS A 376 0.82 -9.43 -20.35
N TYR A 377 -0.33 -8.81 -20.62
CA TYR A 377 -1.58 -9.07 -19.92
C TYR A 377 -2.73 -9.28 -20.92
N PRO A 378 -2.70 -10.37 -21.71
CA PRO A 378 -3.70 -10.63 -22.76
C PRO A 378 -5.12 -10.78 -22.19
N ASP A 379 -5.24 -11.28 -20.95
CA ASP A 379 -6.53 -11.47 -20.26
C ASP A 379 -7.10 -10.17 -19.66
N HIS A 380 -6.34 -9.07 -19.70
CA HIS A 380 -6.71 -7.77 -19.14
C HIS A 380 -6.75 -6.70 -20.25
N PRO A 381 -7.82 -6.67 -21.05
CA PRO A 381 -7.93 -5.71 -22.14
C PRO A 381 -8.02 -4.28 -21.61
N ILE A 382 -7.24 -3.39 -22.21
CA ILE A 382 -7.38 -1.95 -22.01
C ILE A 382 -8.67 -1.52 -22.69
N LYS A 383 -9.63 -0.96 -21.93
CA LYS A 383 -10.91 -0.50 -22.47
C LYS A 383 -10.91 0.98 -22.74
N SER A 384 -10.40 1.78 -21.81
CA SER A 384 -10.30 3.22 -22.04
C SER A 384 -9.00 3.84 -21.53
N ILE A 385 -8.58 4.90 -22.22
CA ILE A 385 -7.43 5.73 -21.85
C ILE A 385 -7.92 7.17 -21.72
N ARG A 386 -7.60 7.81 -20.60
CA ARG A 386 -7.91 9.22 -20.33
C ARG A 386 -6.62 10.02 -20.25
N LEU A 387 -6.52 11.11 -21.01
CA LEU A 387 -5.32 11.97 -21.07
C LEU A 387 -5.73 13.43 -20.95
N ASP A 388 -5.08 14.19 -20.07
CA ASP A 388 -5.47 15.58 -19.72
C ASP A 388 -4.66 16.65 -20.46
N ASN A 389 -4.26 16.37 -21.70
CA ASN A 389 -3.47 17.29 -22.51
C ASN A 389 -3.90 17.23 -23.98
N ALA A 390 -5.02 17.90 -24.27
CA ALA A 390 -5.71 17.89 -25.55
C ALA A 390 -4.92 18.46 -26.75
N GLY A 391 -3.72 19.01 -26.54
CA GLY A 391 -2.89 19.54 -27.64
C GLY A 391 -1.95 18.50 -28.28
N GLU A 392 -1.53 17.48 -27.53
CA GLU A 392 -0.41 16.60 -27.93
C GLU A 392 -0.83 15.15 -28.13
N PHE A 393 -1.92 14.77 -27.46
CA PHE A 393 -2.67 13.56 -27.71
C PHE A 393 -3.90 13.83 -28.59
N THR A 394 -4.16 15.13 -28.86
CA THR A 394 -5.18 15.73 -29.74
C THR A 394 -5.08 15.37 -31.21
N LEU A 395 -4.16 14.48 -31.60
CA LEU A 395 -4.07 14.09 -33.00
C LEU A 395 -5.15 13.05 -33.29
N LYS A 396 -5.94 13.32 -34.31
CA LYS A 396 -6.83 12.34 -34.97
C LYS A 396 -6.15 10.97 -35.14
N THR A 397 -4.84 10.93 -35.37
CA THR A 397 -4.07 9.67 -35.47
C THR A 397 -4.04 8.84 -34.19
N PHE A 398 -4.11 9.45 -33.00
CA PHE A 398 -4.20 8.71 -31.73
C PHE A 398 -5.58 8.11 -31.53
N ASP A 399 -6.62 8.91 -31.79
CA ASP A 399 -7.99 8.42 -31.73
C ASP A 399 -8.22 7.31 -32.76
N ASP A 400 -7.74 7.47 -34.00
CA ASP A 400 -7.79 6.47 -35.06
C ASP A 400 -7.02 5.19 -34.64
N TYR A 401 -5.82 5.34 -34.05
CA TYR A 401 -5.05 4.21 -33.52
C TYR A 401 -5.81 3.48 -32.42
N CYS A 402 -6.27 4.19 -31.39
CA CYS A 402 -7.01 3.63 -30.27
C CYS A 402 -8.30 2.94 -30.73
N MET A 403 -9.06 3.57 -31.63
CA MET A 403 -10.24 3.01 -32.25
C MET A 403 -9.93 1.72 -33.01
N SER A 404 -8.84 1.70 -33.80
CA SER A 404 -8.43 0.51 -34.57
C SER A 404 -8.11 -0.72 -33.70
N ILE A 405 -7.73 -0.50 -32.44
CA ILE A 405 -7.42 -1.56 -31.48
C ILE A 405 -8.50 -1.75 -30.41
N GLY A 406 -9.64 -1.05 -30.53
CA GLY A 406 -10.78 -1.15 -29.62
C GLY A 406 -10.58 -0.52 -28.24
N ILE A 407 -9.86 0.60 -28.16
CA ILE A 407 -9.66 1.40 -26.96
C ILE A 407 -10.42 2.72 -27.10
N ASP A 408 -11.23 3.06 -26.11
CA ASP A 408 -11.94 4.34 -26.06
C ASP A 408 -11.03 5.43 -25.47
N VAL A 409 -10.89 6.55 -26.19
CA VAL A 409 -10.16 7.73 -25.68
C VAL A 409 -11.15 8.65 -24.97
N GLU A 410 -10.99 8.77 -23.67
CA GLU A 410 -11.79 9.68 -22.84
C GLU A 410 -11.06 11.03 -22.76
N HIS A 411 -11.59 12.04 -23.46
CA HIS A 411 -11.11 13.41 -23.34
C HIS A 411 -11.84 14.09 -22.16
N PRO A 412 -11.13 14.52 -21.09
CA PRO A 412 -11.77 15.21 -20.00
C PRO A 412 -12.36 16.53 -20.46
N VAL A 413 -13.52 16.90 -19.90
CA VAL A 413 -14.15 18.18 -20.22
C VAL A 413 -13.24 19.31 -19.71
N PRO A 414 -12.91 20.32 -20.54
CA PRO A 414 -12.13 21.46 -20.10
C PRO A 414 -12.72 22.07 -18.83
N HIS A 415 -11.89 22.36 -17.83
CA HIS A 415 -12.26 23.00 -16.56
C HIS A 415 -12.99 22.12 -15.52
N VAL A 416 -13.13 20.81 -15.72
CA VAL A 416 -13.61 19.89 -14.68
C VAL A 416 -12.43 19.18 -14.00
N HIS A 417 -11.91 19.80 -12.94
CA HIS A 417 -10.70 19.39 -12.20
C HIS A 417 -10.75 18.01 -11.51
N THR A 418 -11.84 17.23 -11.61
CA THR A 418 -11.99 15.92 -10.93
C THR A 418 -11.76 14.71 -11.83
N GLN A 419 -11.52 14.90 -13.13
CA GLN A 419 -11.51 13.79 -14.09
C GLN A 419 -10.14 13.12 -14.26
N ASN A 420 -9.00 13.79 -14.03
CA ASN A 420 -7.65 13.22 -14.16
C ASN A 420 -6.86 13.12 -12.85
N ASP A 421 -7.57 13.15 -11.72
CA ASP A 421 -7.02 13.27 -10.37
C ASP A 421 -5.99 12.19 -10.03
N LEU A 422 -6.10 11.01 -10.64
CA LEU A 422 -5.22 9.88 -10.32
C LEU A 422 -3.83 10.08 -10.92
N ALA A 423 -3.76 10.58 -12.16
CA ALA A 423 -2.51 10.90 -12.81
C ALA A 423 -1.86 12.11 -12.12
N GLU A 424 -2.63 13.16 -11.81
CA GLU A 424 -2.15 14.31 -11.05
C GLU A 424 -1.59 13.92 -9.67
N ALA A 425 -2.35 13.12 -8.91
CA ALA A 425 -1.93 12.66 -7.59
C ALA A 425 -0.66 11.78 -7.69
N ALA A 426 -0.53 10.99 -8.76
CA ALA A 426 0.68 10.21 -9.01
C ALA A 426 1.88 11.11 -9.33
N ILE A 427 1.72 12.16 -10.14
CA ILE A 427 2.77 13.15 -10.43
C ILE A 427 3.20 13.85 -9.13
N LYS A 428 2.25 14.35 -8.34
CA LYS A 428 2.53 15.02 -7.05
C LYS A 428 3.33 14.10 -6.11
N ARG A 429 2.96 12.81 -6.04
CA ARG A 429 3.69 11.79 -5.25
C ARG A 429 5.09 11.49 -5.81
N LEU A 430 5.22 11.33 -7.12
CA LEU A 430 6.49 11.09 -7.80
C LEU A 430 7.47 12.24 -7.56
N GLN A 431 7.02 13.48 -7.71
CA GLN A 431 7.84 14.66 -7.46
C GLN A 431 8.32 14.72 -6.01
N MET A 432 7.46 14.44 -5.04
CA MET A 432 7.83 14.42 -3.63
C MET A 432 8.94 13.41 -3.35
N VAL A 433 8.79 12.16 -3.82
CA VAL A 433 9.82 11.12 -3.63
C VAL A 433 11.11 11.48 -4.37
N THR A 434 11.00 11.95 -5.61
CA THR A 434 12.14 12.39 -6.44
C THR A 434 12.95 13.47 -5.75
N ARG A 435 12.30 14.52 -5.23
CA ARG A 435 12.97 15.60 -4.48
C ARG A 435 13.73 15.04 -3.28
N THR A 436 13.10 14.16 -2.49
CA THR A 436 13.79 13.56 -1.33
C THR A 436 14.98 12.70 -1.72
N LEU A 437 14.89 11.92 -2.81
CA LEU A 437 15.99 11.11 -3.31
C LEU A 437 17.18 11.97 -3.75
N VAL A 438 16.95 13.01 -4.56
CA VAL A 438 18.02 13.91 -5.01
C VAL A 438 18.66 14.63 -3.83
N MET A 439 17.86 15.18 -2.91
CA MET A 439 18.33 15.92 -1.73
C MET A 439 19.15 15.09 -0.73
N ARG A 440 19.03 13.75 -0.78
CA ARG A 440 19.80 12.83 0.05
C ARG A 440 21.20 12.55 -0.49
N THR A 441 21.46 12.92 -1.75
CA THR A 441 22.68 12.57 -2.49
C THR A 441 23.53 13.81 -2.81
N ASN A 442 24.77 13.59 -3.26
CA ASN A 442 25.65 14.63 -3.81
C ASN A 442 25.48 14.80 -5.34
N LEU A 443 24.39 14.28 -5.91
CA LEU A 443 24.10 14.41 -7.34
C LEU A 443 23.51 15.79 -7.67
N PRO A 444 23.83 16.35 -8.85
CA PRO A 444 23.22 17.59 -9.30
C PRO A 444 21.72 17.40 -9.56
N LEU A 445 20.94 18.50 -9.51
CA LEU A 445 19.51 18.46 -9.79
C LEU A 445 19.19 17.94 -11.20
N SER A 446 20.12 18.07 -12.16
CA SER A 446 20.02 17.46 -13.49
C SER A 446 19.91 15.93 -13.46
N SER A 447 20.19 15.26 -12.34
CA SER A 447 19.96 13.82 -12.17
C SER A 447 18.49 13.45 -11.92
N TRP A 448 17.56 14.43 -11.89
CA TRP A 448 16.15 14.19 -11.57
C TRP A 448 15.49 13.09 -12.43
N GLY A 449 15.89 12.93 -13.69
CA GLY A 449 15.35 11.89 -14.56
C GLY A 449 15.61 10.48 -14.01
N HIS A 450 16.80 10.24 -13.48
CA HIS A 450 17.16 8.98 -12.84
C HIS A 450 16.37 8.77 -11.55
N ALA A 451 16.26 9.84 -10.75
CA ALA A 451 15.51 9.81 -9.49
C ALA A 451 14.02 9.56 -9.70
N VAL A 452 13.40 10.14 -10.75
CA VAL A 452 11.98 9.92 -11.10
C VAL A 452 11.74 8.46 -11.49
N LEU A 453 12.63 7.88 -12.31
CA LEU A 453 12.51 6.47 -12.72
C LEU A 453 12.66 5.53 -11.51
N HIS A 454 13.61 5.81 -10.61
CA HIS A 454 13.75 5.04 -9.38
C HIS A 454 12.53 5.22 -8.45
N ALA A 455 12.04 6.45 -8.29
CA ALA A 455 10.84 6.76 -7.51
C ALA A 455 9.61 6.02 -8.04
N ALA A 456 9.46 5.88 -9.36
CA ALA A 456 8.37 5.13 -9.98
C ALA A 456 8.41 3.65 -9.58
N MET A 457 9.60 3.03 -9.60
CA MET A 457 9.79 1.66 -9.12
C MET A 457 9.41 1.53 -7.64
N LEU A 458 9.87 2.45 -6.80
CA LEU A 458 9.56 2.45 -5.37
C LEU A 458 8.06 2.62 -5.12
N ILE A 459 7.38 3.54 -5.80
CA ILE A 459 5.95 3.79 -5.61
C ILE A 459 5.10 2.55 -5.92
N ARG A 460 5.47 1.74 -6.93
CA ARG A 460 4.77 0.48 -7.22
C ARG A 460 4.87 -0.54 -6.09
N LEU A 461 5.94 -0.49 -5.30
CA LEU A 461 6.17 -1.35 -4.14
C LEU A 461 5.49 -0.83 -2.86
N ARG A 462 4.87 0.36 -2.89
CA ARG A 462 4.24 1.00 -1.74
C ARG A 462 2.72 0.81 -1.73
N PRO A 463 2.12 0.32 -0.62
CA PRO A 463 0.67 0.38 -0.44
C PRO A 463 0.19 1.83 -0.31
N ILE A 464 -0.96 2.17 -0.89
CA ILE A 464 -1.60 3.48 -0.63
C ILE A 464 -2.48 3.42 0.62
N ALA A 465 -2.90 4.58 1.14
CA ALA A 465 -3.69 4.64 2.38
C ALA A 465 -5.01 3.85 2.33
N THR A 466 -5.60 3.72 1.13
CA THR A 466 -6.90 3.07 0.92
C THR A 466 -6.79 1.63 0.42
N GLN A 467 -5.57 1.09 0.29
CA GLN A 467 -5.30 -0.28 -0.16
C GLN A 467 -4.37 -0.99 0.82
N THR A 468 -4.62 -2.28 1.04
CA THR A 468 -3.80 -3.12 1.92
C THR A 468 -2.51 -3.55 1.25
N PHE A 469 -2.54 -3.83 -0.06
CA PHE A 469 -1.40 -4.35 -0.81
C PHE A 469 -0.76 -3.28 -1.69
N SER A 470 0.50 -3.51 -2.07
CA SER A 470 1.18 -2.67 -3.06
C SER A 470 0.58 -2.86 -4.46
N ALA A 471 0.69 -1.84 -5.31
CA ALA A 471 0.21 -1.95 -6.70
C ALA A 471 0.88 -3.12 -7.44
N GLN A 472 2.18 -3.36 -7.18
CA GLN A 472 2.88 -4.51 -7.73
C GLN A 472 2.24 -5.84 -7.30
N GLN A 473 1.91 -5.99 -6.01
CA GLN A 473 1.29 -7.21 -5.50
C GLN A 473 -0.13 -7.41 -6.04
N LEU A 474 -0.90 -6.35 -6.23
CA LEU A 474 -2.24 -6.43 -6.83
C LEU A 474 -2.19 -6.92 -8.29
N VAL A 475 -1.14 -6.57 -9.03
CA VAL A 475 -0.96 -6.97 -10.42
C VAL A 475 -0.38 -8.37 -10.56
N THR A 476 0.64 -8.71 -9.76
CA THR A 476 1.32 -10.01 -9.88
C THR A 476 0.66 -11.12 -9.05
N GLY A 477 -0.13 -10.77 -8.04
CA GLY A 477 -0.64 -11.70 -7.03
C GLY A 477 0.41 -12.14 -5.99
N TYR A 478 1.67 -11.76 -6.18
CA TYR A 478 2.78 -12.19 -5.32
C TYR A 478 3.33 -11.03 -4.49
N GLU A 479 3.68 -11.32 -3.25
CA GLU A 479 4.36 -10.37 -2.37
C GLU A 479 5.73 -9.97 -2.96
N PRO A 480 6.00 -8.67 -3.16
CA PRO A 480 7.24 -8.21 -3.76
C PRO A 480 8.42 -8.36 -2.78
N SER A 481 9.57 -8.78 -3.32
CA SER A 481 10.83 -8.74 -2.58
C SER A 481 11.52 -7.40 -2.73
N ILE A 482 11.92 -6.79 -1.62
CA ILE A 482 12.65 -5.52 -1.57
C ILE A 482 14.13 -5.67 -1.17
N SER A 483 14.63 -6.90 -1.08
CA SER A 483 16.02 -7.23 -0.70
C SER A 483 17.09 -6.59 -1.60
N HIS A 484 16.75 -6.35 -2.87
CA HIS A 484 17.62 -5.76 -3.88
C HIS A 484 17.70 -4.22 -3.80
N LEU A 485 16.86 -3.57 -2.99
CA LEU A 485 16.88 -2.11 -2.87
C LEU A 485 18.15 -1.63 -2.16
N ARG A 486 18.73 -0.56 -2.69
CA ARG A 486 19.90 0.15 -2.16
C ARG A 486 19.63 1.64 -2.13
N ILE A 487 20.33 2.39 -1.28
CA ILE A 487 20.15 3.85 -1.19
C ILE A 487 20.49 4.48 -2.55
N PHE A 488 19.57 5.25 -3.10
CA PHE A 488 19.80 5.99 -4.34
C PHE A 488 21.01 6.92 -4.20
N GLY A 489 21.89 6.94 -5.20
CA GLY A 489 23.11 7.76 -5.24
C GLY A 489 24.30 7.22 -4.43
N CYS A 490 24.20 6.01 -3.85
CA CYS A 490 25.34 5.39 -3.18
C CYS A 490 26.41 4.88 -4.16
N ALA A 491 27.61 4.64 -3.65
CA ALA A 491 28.69 4.02 -4.42
C ALA A 491 28.37 2.54 -4.71
N VAL A 492 28.59 2.13 -5.96
CA VAL A 492 28.49 0.73 -6.38
C VAL A 492 29.75 0.30 -7.13
N TYR A 493 30.33 -0.83 -6.75
CA TYR A 493 31.50 -1.42 -7.38
C TYR A 493 31.09 -2.58 -8.28
N VAL A 494 31.22 -2.37 -9.59
CA VAL A 494 30.76 -3.28 -10.64
C VAL A 494 31.96 -4.00 -11.25
N PRO A 495 31.90 -5.32 -11.52
CA PRO A 495 33.01 -6.04 -12.14
C PRO A 495 33.39 -5.44 -13.49
N ILE A 496 34.69 -5.26 -13.72
CA ILE A 496 35.23 -4.88 -15.02
C ILE A 496 35.10 -6.10 -15.95
N THR A 497 34.84 -5.91 -17.25
CA THR A 497 34.74 -7.05 -18.17
C THR A 497 36.12 -7.66 -18.41
N PRO A 498 36.26 -9.00 -18.58
CA PRO A 498 37.56 -9.66 -18.73
C PRO A 498 38.53 -9.00 -19.75
N PRO A 499 38.09 -8.51 -20.92
CA PRO A 499 38.99 -7.86 -21.88
C PRO A 499 39.65 -6.58 -21.36
N GLN A 500 39.01 -5.90 -20.40
CA GLN A 500 39.48 -4.65 -19.80
C GLN A 500 40.20 -4.88 -18.47
N ARG A 501 40.29 -6.13 -17.98
CA ARG A 501 40.98 -6.47 -16.74
C ARG A 501 42.47 -6.62 -17.00
N THR A 502 43.27 -5.99 -16.16
CA THR A 502 44.70 -6.31 -16.06
C THR A 502 44.91 -7.37 -14.98
N LYS A 503 45.91 -8.24 -15.15
CA LYS A 503 46.17 -9.41 -14.28
C LYS A 503 46.33 -9.05 -12.80
N MET A 504 46.88 -7.86 -12.50
CA MET A 504 47.10 -7.34 -11.14
C MET A 504 46.31 -6.06 -10.82
N GLY A 505 45.46 -5.58 -11.75
CA GLY A 505 44.74 -4.32 -11.56
C GLY A 505 43.37 -4.48 -10.89
N PRO A 506 42.64 -3.37 -10.76
CA PRO A 506 41.31 -3.38 -10.17
C PRO A 506 40.40 -4.33 -10.92
N GLN A 507 39.68 -5.17 -10.18
CA GLN A 507 38.72 -6.13 -10.73
C GLN A 507 37.32 -5.52 -10.88
N ARG A 508 37.09 -4.35 -10.25
CA ARG A 508 35.81 -3.63 -10.22
C ARG A 508 36.05 -2.15 -10.48
N ARG A 509 35.09 -1.51 -11.13
CA ARG A 509 35.02 -0.05 -11.30
C ARG A 509 33.94 0.53 -10.40
N MET A 510 34.16 1.74 -9.91
CA MET A 510 33.18 2.48 -9.10
C MET A 510 32.14 3.16 -10.00
N GLY A 511 30.89 3.11 -9.58
CA GLY A 511 29.72 3.74 -10.18
C GLY A 511 28.87 4.41 -9.11
N ILE A 512 27.90 5.21 -9.53
CA ILE A 512 26.84 5.78 -8.69
C ILE A 512 25.56 5.02 -8.96
N TYR A 513 25.00 4.35 -7.95
CA TYR A 513 23.75 3.61 -8.11
C TYR A 513 22.58 4.57 -8.36
N VAL A 514 21.85 4.36 -9.46
CA VAL A 514 20.71 5.22 -9.87
C VAL A 514 19.41 4.45 -10.04
N GLY A 515 19.32 3.24 -9.48
CA GLY A 515 18.11 2.42 -9.46
C GLY A 515 18.29 1.07 -10.13
N PHE A 516 17.20 0.46 -10.58
CA PHE A 516 17.17 -0.90 -11.09
C PHE A 516 16.08 -1.06 -12.16
N GLU A 517 16.25 -2.05 -13.03
CA GLU A 517 15.24 -2.44 -14.03
C GLU A 517 14.41 -3.62 -13.55
N SER A 518 15.07 -4.52 -12.81
CA SER A 518 14.48 -5.68 -12.16
C SER A 518 15.29 -6.02 -10.90
N PRO A 519 14.82 -6.94 -10.03
CA PRO A 519 15.58 -7.34 -8.85
C PRO A 519 16.98 -7.90 -9.12
N ILE A 520 17.27 -8.27 -10.38
CA ILE A 520 18.54 -8.84 -10.81
C ILE A 520 19.43 -7.87 -11.60
N ILE A 521 18.89 -6.77 -12.13
CA ILE A 521 19.62 -5.81 -12.98
C ILE A 521 19.54 -4.42 -12.38
N ILE A 522 20.69 -3.88 -12.03
CA ILE A 522 20.86 -2.52 -11.51
C ILE A 522 21.20 -1.54 -12.62
N ARG A 523 20.97 -0.26 -12.34
CA ARG A 523 21.41 0.87 -13.15
C ARG A 523 22.37 1.72 -12.34
N TYR A 524 23.48 2.10 -12.96
CA TYR A 524 24.47 2.96 -12.34
C TYR A 524 25.03 3.95 -13.35
N VAL A 525 25.47 5.10 -12.85
CA VAL A 525 26.12 6.14 -13.65
C VAL A 525 27.62 6.10 -13.37
N GLU A 526 28.44 6.20 -14.42
CA GLU A 526 29.87 6.37 -14.27
C GLU A 526 30.19 7.80 -13.79
N PRO A 527 30.88 8.00 -12.65
CA PRO A 527 31.00 9.31 -12.02
C PRO A 527 31.69 10.37 -12.89
N LEU A 528 32.64 9.96 -13.74
CA LEU A 528 33.47 10.86 -14.54
C LEU A 528 32.78 11.31 -15.83
N THR A 529 32.16 10.38 -16.56
CA THR A 529 31.52 10.63 -17.85
C THR A 529 30.06 11.01 -17.71
N GLY A 530 29.40 10.56 -16.63
CA GLY A 530 27.96 10.65 -16.49
C GLY A 530 27.19 9.64 -17.34
N ASP A 531 27.88 8.62 -17.88
CA ASP A 531 27.28 7.59 -18.71
C ASP A 531 26.49 6.58 -17.87
N LEU A 532 25.32 6.20 -18.39
CA LEU A 532 24.45 5.21 -17.77
C LEU A 532 24.83 3.78 -18.21
N PHE A 533 24.97 2.87 -17.25
CA PHE A 533 25.23 1.45 -17.48
C PHE A 533 24.29 0.56 -16.66
N THR A 534 24.22 -0.72 -17.06
CA THR A 534 23.52 -1.77 -16.32
C THR A 534 24.48 -2.85 -15.86
N ALA A 535 24.20 -3.47 -14.71
CA ALA A 535 24.97 -4.61 -14.22
C ALA A 535 24.08 -5.60 -13.44
N ARG A 536 24.56 -6.84 -13.29
CA ARG A 536 23.88 -7.84 -12.49
C ARG A 536 24.05 -7.53 -11.00
N PHE A 537 22.95 -7.41 -10.27
CA PHE A 537 22.94 -7.08 -8.85
C PHE A 537 23.84 -7.98 -8.00
N ALA A 538 23.78 -9.30 -8.25
CA ALA A 538 24.53 -10.30 -7.50
C ALA A 538 26.06 -10.12 -7.62
N ASP A 539 26.52 -9.53 -8.72
CA ASP A 539 27.93 -9.35 -8.96
C ASP A 539 28.42 -7.99 -8.43
N CYS A 540 27.55 -7.11 -7.93
CA CYS A 540 27.86 -5.75 -7.48
C CYS A 540 28.06 -5.65 -5.96
N HIS A 541 28.99 -4.81 -5.53
CA HIS A 541 29.16 -4.45 -4.12
C HIS A 541 28.69 -3.01 -3.91
N PHE A 542 27.95 -2.76 -2.84
CA PHE A 542 27.40 -1.43 -2.55
C PHE A 542 28.00 -0.90 -1.26
N ASP A 543 28.45 0.34 -1.31
CA ASP A 543 28.77 1.10 -0.11
C ASP A 543 27.73 2.22 0.05
N GLU A 544 26.74 1.95 0.90
CA GLU A 544 25.60 2.84 1.18
C GLU A 544 25.95 3.99 2.13
N THR A 545 27.22 4.11 2.53
CA THR A 545 27.74 5.23 3.33
C THR A 545 28.43 6.28 2.47
N ILE A 546 28.91 5.89 1.28
CA ILE A 546 29.61 6.77 0.35
C ILE A 546 28.64 7.28 -0.73
N PHE A 547 28.63 8.60 -0.93
CA PHE A 547 27.80 9.28 -1.94
C PHE A 547 28.70 10.09 -2.89
N PRO A 548 29.20 9.48 -3.98
CA PRO A 548 30.10 10.16 -4.91
C PRO A 548 29.40 11.33 -5.62
N SER A 549 30.17 12.36 -5.93
CA SER A 549 29.72 13.48 -6.76
C SER A 549 29.83 13.16 -8.25
N LEU A 550 28.94 13.72 -9.05
CA LEU A 550 29.03 13.63 -10.52
C LEU A 550 30.06 14.64 -11.02
N GLY A 551 31.06 14.20 -11.79
CA GLY A 551 32.15 15.02 -12.31
C GLY A 551 33.46 14.97 -11.50
N GLY A 552 33.52 14.17 -10.42
CA GLY A 552 34.69 14.02 -9.55
C GLY A 552 34.79 15.08 -8.45
N ASP A 553 35.62 14.80 -7.42
CA ASP A 553 35.84 15.72 -6.31
C ASP A 553 36.59 16.98 -6.78
N LYS A 554 35.89 18.12 -6.69
CA LYS A 554 36.40 19.45 -7.08
C LYS A 554 37.48 19.94 -6.11
N ASN A 555 38.71 19.49 -6.27
CA ASN A 555 39.90 20.12 -5.69
C ASN A 555 40.86 20.69 -6.73
N VAL A 556 40.37 21.03 -7.93
CA VAL A 556 41.12 21.82 -8.90
C VAL A 556 40.21 22.91 -9.46
N ASN A 557 40.61 24.16 -9.23
CA ASN A 557 40.06 25.35 -9.86
C ASN A 557 40.09 25.17 -11.38
N THR A 558 38.93 24.91 -11.99
CA THR A 558 38.73 25.18 -13.41
C THR A 558 37.26 25.47 -13.64
N GLN A 559 37.01 26.53 -14.40
CA GLN A 559 35.68 27.08 -14.65
C GLN A 559 34.70 26.00 -15.10
N GLN A 560 33.50 26.08 -14.54
CA GLN A 560 32.45 25.09 -14.60
C GLN A 560 31.80 25.06 -15.99
N GLU A 561 32.31 24.23 -16.89
CA GLU A 561 31.53 23.79 -18.05
C GLU A 561 30.49 22.74 -17.62
N ARG A 562 29.22 23.02 -17.92
CA ARG A 562 28.09 22.11 -17.71
C ARG A 562 28.33 20.81 -18.47
N ARG A 563 28.60 19.70 -17.77
CA ARG A 563 28.63 18.37 -18.38
C ARG A 563 27.21 17.77 -18.39
N GLU A 564 26.74 17.41 -19.58
CA GLU A 564 25.43 16.77 -19.80
C GLU A 564 25.48 15.28 -19.40
N LEU A 565 24.41 14.78 -18.77
CA LEU A 565 24.26 13.35 -18.46
C LEU A 565 24.01 12.58 -19.76
N SER A 566 24.80 11.54 -20.03
CA SER A 566 24.58 10.69 -21.18
C SER A 566 23.55 9.60 -20.87
N TRP A 567 22.62 9.41 -21.79
CA TRP A 567 21.53 8.45 -21.66
C TRP A 567 21.61 7.45 -22.80
N LEU A 568 21.84 6.18 -22.46
CA LEU A 568 21.58 5.09 -23.40
C LEU A 568 20.06 4.93 -23.53
N VAL A 569 19.50 5.45 -24.60
CA VAL A 569 18.12 5.16 -25.02
C VAL A 569 18.18 3.84 -25.79
N PRO A 570 17.42 2.79 -25.41
CA PRO A 570 17.23 1.65 -26.29
C PRO A 570 16.59 2.18 -27.58
N THR A 571 17.34 2.12 -28.67
CA THR A 571 16.97 2.62 -29.99
C THR A 571 15.78 1.82 -30.53
N LEU A 572 14.56 2.15 -30.11
CA LEU A 572 13.36 1.86 -30.88
C LEU A 572 13.11 3.03 -31.84
N CYS A 573 14.08 3.25 -32.71
CA CYS A 573 13.99 4.09 -33.90
C CYS A 573 14.83 3.38 -34.96
N LEU A 574 14.23 2.45 -35.70
CA LEU A 574 14.53 2.00 -37.06
C LEU A 574 13.70 0.74 -37.32
N ILE A 575 12.42 0.94 -37.62
CA ILE A 575 11.72 -0.02 -38.49
C ILE A 575 12.23 0.32 -39.89
N THR A 576 13.37 -0.26 -40.29
CA THR A 576 13.71 -0.35 -41.71
C THR A 576 12.79 -1.41 -42.30
N ILE A 577 11.83 -0.93 -43.11
CA ILE A 577 11.06 -1.77 -44.02
C ILE A 577 12.07 -2.53 -44.88
N PRO A 578 12.06 -3.88 -44.92
CA PRO A 578 12.93 -4.61 -45.83
C PRO A 578 12.53 -4.24 -47.27
N PRO A 579 13.49 -3.99 -48.18
CA PRO A 579 13.17 -3.70 -49.55
C PRO A 579 12.44 -4.90 -50.15
N THR A 580 11.28 -4.63 -50.75
CA THR A 580 10.53 -5.57 -51.56
C THR A 580 11.45 -6.16 -52.61
N ALA A 581 11.66 -7.48 -52.54
CA ALA A 581 12.24 -8.23 -53.64
C ALA A 581 11.19 -8.33 -54.76
N GLN A 582 11.58 -7.85 -55.94
CA GLN A 582 10.93 -8.15 -57.21
C GLN A 582 11.16 -9.60 -57.60
#